data_AF-A0A662UD33-F1
#
_entry.id   AF-A0A662UD33-F1
#
_cell.length_a   1.000
_cell.length_b   1.000
_cell.length_c   1.000
_cell.angle_alpha   90.00
_cell.angle_beta   90.00
_cell.angle_gamma   90.00
#
_symmetry.space_group_name_H-M   'P 1'
#
loop_
_entity.id
_entity.type
_entity.pdbx_description
1 polymer ?
#
loop_
_entity_poly.entity_id
_entity_poly.type
_entity_poly.pdbx_seq_one_letter_code
_entity_poly.pdbx_strand_id
1 'polypeptide(L)'
;MKNGSLRKNILLLSILLATILVISSIPLHAQTYSVSETLEVSHEGTVHVKVEILVAEPGIFTLNVTLHEAPEGLLVYDENNMPLNYEVSESKINVFMVNNTKAYIEYLSRTLTRKEGPVWTISFTFNDGPVNIVLPQGTSILDIIGTPKAIKETEDGRLIITFEPGEISVDYALPILTATPMPTTSPITPTETPAPMPIPYNYLPWIIGGGLLLVVLVVISKFRR
;
A
#
# COMPACT_ATOMS: atom_id res chain seq x y z
N MET A 1 -59.36 -36.18 35.90
CA MET A 1 -58.89 -35.70 34.58
C MET A 1 -57.98 -34.47 34.59
N LYS A 2 -57.87 -33.69 35.69
CA LYS A 2 -57.10 -32.43 35.72
C LYS A 2 -55.56 -32.60 35.79
N ASN A 3 -55.08 -33.68 36.40
CA ASN A 3 -53.64 -33.90 36.64
C ASN A 3 -52.84 -34.32 35.38
N GLY A 4 -53.50 -34.87 34.35
CA GLY A 4 -52.84 -35.27 33.10
C GLY A 4 -52.47 -34.08 32.21
N SER A 5 -53.33 -33.06 32.16
CA SER A 5 -53.09 -31.83 31.40
C SER A 5 -51.95 -30.99 32.01
N LEU A 6 -51.90 -30.90 33.34
CA LEU A 6 -50.85 -30.14 34.03
C LEU A 6 -49.44 -30.74 33.83
N ARG A 7 -49.31 -32.07 33.90
CA ARG A 7 -48.03 -32.78 33.65
C ARG A 7 -47.55 -32.60 32.21
N LYS A 8 -48.47 -32.61 31.24
CA LYS A 8 -48.17 -32.37 29.82
C LYS A 8 -47.65 -30.95 29.58
N ASN A 9 -48.25 -29.95 30.24
CA ASN A 9 -47.82 -28.55 30.11
C ASN A 9 -46.45 -28.29 30.76
N ILE A 10 -46.16 -28.93 31.89
CA ILE A 10 -44.84 -28.85 32.53
C ILE A 10 -43.77 -29.51 31.65
N LEU A 11 -44.07 -30.67 31.06
CA LEU A 11 -43.15 -31.34 30.12
C LEU A 11 -42.90 -30.48 28.88
N LEU A 12 -43.94 -29.89 28.28
CA LEU A 12 -43.79 -28.99 27.14
C LEU A 12 -42.95 -27.75 27.49
N LEU A 13 -43.14 -27.16 28.67
CA LEU A 13 -42.35 -26.02 29.13
C LEU A 13 -40.87 -26.41 29.36
N SER A 14 -40.62 -27.60 29.91
CA SER A 14 -39.24 -28.09 30.10
C SER A 14 -38.53 -28.35 28.77
N ILE A 15 -39.24 -28.87 27.77
CA ILE A 15 -38.70 -29.10 26.42
C ILE A 15 -38.42 -27.75 25.75
N LEU A 16 -39.35 -26.79 25.84
CA LEU A 16 -39.16 -25.45 25.28
C LEU A 16 -37.94 -24.76 25.92
N LEU A 17 -37.81 -24.82 27.24
CA LEU A 17 -36.69 -24.22 27.98
C LEU A 17 -35.36 -24.89 27.63
N ALA A 18 -35.33 -26.22 27.52
CA ALA A 18 -34.14 -26.95 27.08
C ALA A 18 -33.76 -26.60 25.64
N THR A 19 -34.74 -26.41 24.75
CA THR A 19 -34.49 -26.04 23.35
C THR A 19 -33.91 -24.62 23.25
N ILE A 20 -34.44 -23.67 24.02
CA ILE A 20 -33.91 -22.29 24.08
C ILE A 20 -32.47 -22.29 24.61
N LEU A 21 -32.17 -23.10 25.63
CA LEU A 21 -30.83 -23.22 26.20
C LEU A 21 -29.81 -23.83 25.22
N VAL A 22 -30.24 -24.78 24.40
CA VAL A 22 -29.41 -25.37 23.33
C VAL A 22 -29.14 -24.35 22.22
N ILE A 23 -30.15 -23.56 21.81
CA ILE A 23 -29.99 -22.53 20.78
C ILE A 23 -29.08 -21.39 21.28
N SER A 24 -29.17 -20.99 22.55
CA SER A 24 -28.27 -19.98 23.14
C SER A 24 -26.83 -20.46 23.31
N SER A 25 -26.59 -21.78 23.25
CA SER A 25 -25.27 -22.39 23.36
C SER A 25 -24.56 -22.54 22.02
N ILE A 26 -25.21 -22.16 20.91
CA ILE A 26 -24.54 -22.08 19.61
C ILE A 26 -23.58 -20.89 19.70
N PRO A 27 -22.26 -21.08 19.60
CA PRO A 27 -21.35 -19.95 19.53
C PRO A 27 -21.73 -19.15 18.28
N LEU A 28 -22.18 -17.90 18.49
CA LEU A 28 -22.20 -16.92 17.42
C LEU A 28 -20.73 -16.76 17.04
N HIS A 29 -20.31 -17.33 15.91
CA HIS A 29 -18.96 -17.11 15.40
C HIS A 29 -18.83 -15.61 15.14
N ALA A 30 -18.35 -14.87 16.14
CA ALA A 30 -17.84 -13.54 15.94
C ALA A 30 -16.78 -13.66 14.84
N GLN A 31 -16.91 -12.82 13.83
CA GLN A 31 -16.07 -12.84 12.66
C GLN A 31 -14.64 -12.48 13.09
N THR A 32 -13.82 -13.51 13.37
CA THR A 32 -12.44 -13.30 13.81
C THR A 32 -11.56 -13.09 12.59
N TYR A 33 -11.38 -11.84 12.21
CA TYR A 33 -10.32 -11.43 11.30
C TYR A 33 -9.30 -10.56 12.04
N SER A 34 -8.05 -10.61 11.60
CA SER A 34 -6.99 -9.73 12.11
C SER A 34 -6.57 -8.77 11.00
N VAL A 35 -6.38 -7.51 11.37
CA VAL A 35 -5.89 -6.46 10.47
C VAL A 35 -4.48 -6.07 10.92
N SER A 36 -3.59 -5.80 9.96
CA SER A 36 -2.30 -5.17 10.21
C SER A 36 -2.02 -4.13 9.12
N GLU A 37 -1.35 -3.05 9.48
CA GLU A 37 -1.06 -1.96 8.54
C GLU A 37 0.45 -1.72 8.42
N THR A 38 0.92 -1.46 7.21
CA THR A 38 2.29 -1.06 6.92
C THR A 38 2.27 0.25 6.14
N LEU A 39 2.93 1.27 6.67
CA LEU A 39 3.09 2.58 6.06
C LEU A 39 4.54 2.72 5.62
N GLU A 40 4.75 2.77 4.31
CA GLU A 40 6.05 3.01 3.73
C GLU A 40 6.18 4.48 3.33
N VAL A 41 6.99 5.22 4.08
CA VAL A 41 7.17 6.66 3.90
C VAL A 41 8.30 6.90 2.90
N SER A 42 8.05 7.74 1.91
CA SER A 42 9.05 8.19 0.92
C SER A 42 9.79 9.45 1.37
N HIS A 43 10.91 9.77 0.71
CA HIS A 43 11.68 11.00 0.97
C HIS A 43 10.90 12.29 0.67
N GLU A 44 9.89 12.22 -0.19
CA GLU A 44 9.01 13.35 -0.55
C GLU A 44 7.79 13.48 0.38
N GLY A 45 7.67 12.60 1.37
CA GLY A 45 6.54 12.57 2.31
C GLY A 45 5.29 11.85 1.79
N THR A 46 5.30 11.34 0.55
CA THR A 46 4.21 10.44 0.10
C THR A 46 4.31 9.12 0.86
N VAL A 47 3.19 8.62 1.36
CA VAL A 47 3.10 7.36 2.10
C VAL A 47 2.39 6.34 1.24
N HIS A 48 3.00 5.18 1.07
CA HIS A 48 2.35 3.99 0.55
C HIS A 48 1.79 3.18 1.71
N VAL A 49 0.48 3.05 1.75
CA VAL A 49 -0.25 2.33 2.80
C VAL A 49 -0.64 0.97 2.27
N LYS A 50 -0.27 -0.08 3.02
CA LYS A 50 -0.64 -1.46 2.76
C LYS A 50 -1.29 -2.05 4.01
N VAL A 51 -2.56 -2.41 3.88
CA VAL A 51 -3.30 -3.13 4.92
C VAL A 51 -3.40 -4.60 4.53
N GLU A 52 -3.06 -5.50 5.45
CA GLU A 52 -3.28 -6.93 5.32
C GLU A 52 -4.41 -7.35 6.27
N ILE A 53 -5.38 -8.08 5.74
CA ILE A 53 -6.49 -8.66 6.49
C ILE A 53 -6.39 -10.17 6.38
N LEU A 54 -6.38 -10.86 7.52
CA LEU A 54 -6.35 -12.32 7.58
C LEU A 54 -7.63 -12.86 8.21
N VAL A 55 -8.22 -13.86 7.58
CA VAL A 55 -9.40 -14.60 8.06
C VAL A 55 -8.99 -16.06 8.32
N ALA A 56 -9.45 -16.63 9.44
CA ALA A 56 -9.02 -17.96 9.87
C ALA A 56 -9.45 -19.09 8.93
N GLU A 57 -10.66 -19.01 8.36
CA GLU A 57 -11.24 -20.03 7.49
C GLU A 57 -11.91 -19.37 6.27
N PRO A 58 -11.82 -19.97 5.07
CA PRO A 58 -12.44 -19.44 3.87
C PRO A 58 -13.97 -19.50 3.96
N GLY A 59 -14.64 -18.47 3.46
CA GLY A 59 -16.08 -18.29 3.58
C GLY A 59 -16.54 -16.96 2.98
N ILE A 60 -17.74 -16.51 3.34
CA ILE A 60 -18.29 -15.23 2.86
C ILE A 60 -18.18 -14.20 3.98
N PHE A 61 -17.40 -13.16 3.75
CA PHE A 61 -17.08 -12.13 4.74
C PHE A 61 -17.31 -10.73 4.17
N THR A 62 -17.71 -9.81 5.05
CA THR A 62 -17.72 -8.37 4.78
C THR A 62 -16.82 -7.73 5.83
N LEU A 63 -15.63 -7.33 5.42
CA LEU A 63 -14.57 -6.87 6.29
C LEU A 63 -14.62 -5.34 6.34
N ASN A 64 -14.76 -4.77 7.54
CA ASN A 64 -14.76 -3.31 7.73
C ASN A 64 -13.39 -2.86 8.22
N VAL A 65 -12.78 -1.93 7.49
CA VAL A 65 -11.45 -1.36 7.80
C VAL A 65 -11.50 0.16 7.66
N THR A 66 -10.75 0.85 8.50
CA THR A 66 -10.59 2.31 8.49
C THR A 66 -9.55 2.71 7.44
N LEU A 67 -9.89 3.68 6.60
CA LEU A 67 -8.98 4.34 5.66
C LEU A 67 -8.49 5.67 6.24
N HIS A 68 -7.24 6.00 5.96
CA HIS A 68 -6.70 7.32 6.23
C HIS A 68 -7.32 8.37 5.29
N GLU A 69 -7.15 9.66 5.64
CA GLU A 69 -7.69 10.75 4.84
C GLU A 69 -7.10 10.78 3.41
N ALA A 70 -7.96 11.11 2.44
CA ALA A 70 -7.60 11.31 1.02
C ALA A 70 -6.77 10.17 0.39
N PRO A 71 -7.29 8.92 0.35
CA PRO A 71 -6.60 7.82 -0.31
C PRO A 71 -6.57 8.02 -1.83
N GLU A 72 -5.37 7.95 -2.42
CA GLU A 72 -5.13 8.03 -3.86
C GLU A 72 -4.82 6.63 -4.42
N GLY A 73 -5.46 6.26 -5.54
CA GLY A 73 -5.14 5.00 -6.22
C GLY A 73 -5.47 3.75 -5.41
N LEU A 74 -6.64 3.71 -4.76
CA LEU A 74 -7.11 2.59 -3.95
C LEU A 74 -7.20 1.29 -4.75
N LEU A 75 -6.53 0.25 -4.28
CA LEU A 75 -6.52 -1.10 -4.81
C LEU A 75 -6.94 -2.09 -3.72
N VAL A 76 -7.82 -3.02 -4.05
CA VAL A 76 -8.26 -4.08 -3.12
C VAL A 76 -8.21 -5.42 -3.84
N TYR A 77 -7.49 -6.39 -3.28
CA TYR A 77 -7.25 -7.68 -3.93
C TYR A 77 -6.98 -8.80 -2.93
N ASP A 78 -7.02 -10.05 -3.38
CA ASP A 78 -6.82 -11.25 -2.55
C ASP A 78 -5.39 -11.83 -2.61
N GLU A 79 -5.17 -12.99 -1.97
CA GLU A 79 -3.89 -13.72 -2.02
C GLU A 79 -3.41 -14.09 -3.44
N ASN A 80 -4.28 -14.10 -4.44
CA ASN A 80 -3.97 -14.43 -5.83
C ASN A 80 -3.84 -13.18 -6.72
N ASN A 81 -3.78 -11.99 -6.12
CA ASN A 81 -3.79 -10.70 -6.82
C ASN A 81 -5.06 -10.48 -7.65
N MET A 82 -6.16 -11.14 -7.32
CA MET A 82 -7.45 -10.94 -7.97
C MET A 82 -8.18 -9.78 -7.29
N PRO A 83 -8.77 -8.84 -8.05
CA PRO A 83 -9.50 -7.72 -7.48
C PRO A 83 -10.72 -8.19 -6.68
N LEU A 84 -10.93 -7.59 -5.51
CA LEU A 84 -12.10 -7.82 -4.68
C LEU A 84 -13.11 -6.67 -4.80
N ASN A 85 -14.39 -6.99 -4.63
CA ASN A 85 -15.42 -5.95 -4.56
C ASN A 85 -15.35 -5.23 -3.22
N TYR A 86 -15.57 -3.92 -3.24
CA TYR A 86 -15.60 -3.11 -2.03
C TYR A 86 -16.54 -1.92 -2.17
N GLU A 87 -16.96 -1.39 -1.02
CA GLU A 87 -17.69 -0.13 -0.91
C GLU A 87 -16.97 0.80 0.07
N VAL A 88 -16.81 2.07 -0.30
CA VAL A 88 -16.23 3.08 0.58
C VAL A 88 -17.35 3.97 1.10
N SER A 89 -17.41 4.11 2.41
CA SER A 89 -18.36 4.97 3.12
C SER A 89 -17.60 5.81 4.15
N GLU A 90 -17.58 7.12 3.95
CA GLU A 90 -16.82 8.06 4.79
C GLU A 90 -15.32 7.69 4.85
N SER A 91 -14.80 7.35 6.02
CA SER A 91 -13.42 6.90 6.26
C SER A 91 -13.32 5.39 6.43
N LYS A 92 -14.31 4.63 5.96
CA LYS A 92 -14.34 3.17 6.08
C LYS A 92 -14.49 2.50 4.73
N ILE A 93 -13.87 1.34 4.60
CA ILE A 93 -14.02 0.45 3.45
C ILE A 93 -14.62 -0.88 3.92
N ASN A 94 -15.64 -1.33 3.18
CA ASN A 94 -16.25 -2.63 3.31
C ASN A 94 -15.73 -3.51 2.17
N VAL A 95 -14.90 -4.49 2.48
CA VAL A 95 -14.35 -5.43 1.50
C VAL A 95 -15.19 -6.71 1.51
N PHE A 96 -15.70 -7.10 0.34
CA PHE A 96 -16.47 -8.33 0.17
C PHE A 96 -15.54 -9.46 -0.26
N MET A 97 -15.38 -10.45 0.61
CA MET A 97 -14.51 -11.59 0.42
C MET A 97 -15.32 -12.87 0.30
N VAL A 98 -14.98 -13.72 -0.67
CA VAL A 98 -15.63 -15.02 -0.90
C VAL A 98 -14.57 -16.09 -1.09
N ASN A 99 -14.56 -17.09 -0.20
CA ASN A 99 -13.68 -18.25 -0.21
C ASN A 99 -12.18 -17.93 -0.25
N ASN A 100 -11.78 -16.76 0.24
CA ASN A 100 -10.38 -16.36 0.40
C ASN A 100 -10.02 -16.28 1.88
N THR A 101 -8.72 -16.28 2.16
CA THR A 101 -8.19 -16.19 3.53
C THR A 101 -7.44 -14.90 3.79
N LYS A 102 -7.06 -14.17 2.74
CA LYS A 102 -6.37 -12.89 2.83
C LYS A 102 -6.97 -11.83 1.90
N ALA A 103 -6.96 -10.60 2.36
CA ALA A 103 -7.20 -9.44 1.52
C ALA A 103 -6.13 -8.39 1.78
N TYR A 104 -5.85 -7.62 0.74
CA TYR A 104 -4.92 -6.52 0.74
C TYR A 104 -5.64 -5.26 0.30
N ILE A 105 -5.37 -4.16 0.99
CA ILE A 105 -5.79 -2.82 0.59
C ILE A 105 -4.52 -2.00 0.43
N GLU A 106 -4.29 -1.47 -0.77
CA GLU A 106 -3.12 -0.63 -1.08
C GLU A 106 -3.57 0.72 -1.63
N TYR A 107 -2.93 1.80 -1.16
CA TYR A 107 -3.17 3.15 -1.65
C TYR A 107 -2.01 4.08 -1.30
N LEU A 108 -1.99 5.26 -1.92
CA LEU A 108 -1.09 6.34 -1.57
C LEU A 108 -1.82 7.40 -0.74
N SER A 109 -1.13 8.02 0.21
CA SER A 109 -1.61 9.22 0.89
C SER A 109 -0.49 10.24 1.06
N ARG A 110 -0.82 11.50 0.80
CA ARG A 110 0.09 12.65 0.99
C ARG A 110 -0.29 13.51 2.20
N THR A 111 -1.41 13.21 2.83
CA THR A 111 -1.97 13.98 3.96
C THR A 111 -1.45 13.47 5.30
N LEU A 112 -0.99 12.21 5.36
CA LEU A 112 -0.46 11.60 6.58
C LEU A 112 0.86 12.20 7.06
N THR A 113 1.58 12.89 6.16
CA THR A 113 2.84 13.57 6.52
C THR A 113 2.73 15.07 6.37
N ARG A 114 3.52 15.77 7.17
CA ARG A 114 3.63 17.21 7.14
C ARG A 114 5.08 17.62 7.36
N LYS A 115 5.52 18.69 6.70
CA LYS A 115 6.87 19.24 6.84
C LYS A 115 6.83 20.62 7.46
N GLU A 116 7.61 20.84 8.51
CA GLU A 116 7.86 22.13 9.12
C GLU A 116 9.38 22.39 9.20
N GLY A 117 9.87 23.28 8.32
CA GLY A 117 11.30 23.53 8.20
C GLY A 117 12.06 22.25 7.80
N PRO A 118 13.06 21.78 8.57
CA PRO A 118 13.78 20.54 8.30
C PRO A 118 13.10 19.28 8.85
N VAL A 119 12.06 19.44 9.68
CA VAL A 119 11.40 18.34 10.37
C VAL A 119 10.20 17.87 9.55
N TRP A 120 10.07 16.56 9.45
CA TRP A 120 8.88 15.89 8.97
C TRP A 120 8.15 15.25 10.13
N THR A 121 6.83 15.25 10.07
CA THR A 121 5.94 14.61 11.03
C THR A 121 5.02 13.68 10.25
N ILE A 122 4.93 12.41 10.66
CA ILE A 122 3.84 11.51 10.26
C ILE A 122 2.89 11.36 11.45
N SER A 123 1.59 11.60 11.24
CA SER A 123 0.60 11.58 12.34
C SER A 123 -0.74 11.04 11.89
N PHE A 124 -1.29 10.07 12.61
CA PHE A 124 -2.58 9.45 12.31
C PHE A 124 -3.12 8.68 13.51
N THR A 125 -4.38 8.24 13.42
CA THR A 125 -5.00 7.33 14.39
C THR A 125 -5.44 6.06 13.68
N PHE A 126 -5.01 4.90 14.19
CA PHE A 126 -5.40 3.62 13.64
C PHE A 126 -5.71 2.61 14.74
N ASN A 127 -6.95 2.12 14.78
CA ASN A 127 -7.44 1.27 15.87
C ASN A 127 -7.72 -0.18 15.45
N ASP A 128 -7.62 -0.51 14.15
CA ASP A 128 -8.03 -1.82 13.64
C ASP A 128 -6.95 -2.90 13.86
N GLY A 129 -5.69 -2.51 14.11
CA GLY A 129 -4.60 -3.45 14.29
C GLY A 129 -3.23 -2.81 14.54
N PRO A 130 -2.17 -3.62 14.72
CA PRO A 130 -0.81 -3.13 14.85
C PRO A 130 -0.33 -2.47 13.55
N VAL A 131 0.55 -1.49 13.70
CA VAL A 131 1.04 -0.66 12.60
C VAL A 131 2.56 -0.73 12.50
N ASN A 132 3.08 -0.88 11.29
CA ASN A 132 4.50 -0.78 10.98
C ASN A 132 4.76 0.48 10.16
N ILE A 133 5.58 1.41 10.67
CA ILE A 133 6.03 2.58 9.92
C ILE A 133 7.45 2.30 9.42
N VAL A 134 7.63 2.26 8.10
CA VAL A 134 8.92 2.10 7.44
C VAL A 134 9.39 3.48 6.96
N LEU A 135 10.38 4.04 7.65
CA LEU A 135 10.92 5.36 7.35
C LEU A 135 11.93 5.31 6.19
N PRO A 136 12.19 6.45 5.51
CA PRO A 136 13.24 6.53 4.51
C PRO A 136 14.62 6.21 5.09
N GLN A 137 15.54 5.78 4.24
CA GLN A 137 16.91 5.47 4.64
C GLN A 137 17.61 6.72 5.22
N GLY A 138 18.42 6.53 6.25
CA GLY A 138 19.18 7.61 6.89
C GLY A 138 18.34 8.58 7.72
N THR A 139 17.08 8.23 7.98
CA THR A 139 16.19 9.01 8.84
C THR A 139 16.70 9.06 10.28
N SER A 140 16.69 10.24 10.88
CA SER A 140 16.91 10.43 12.32
C SER A 140 15.58 10.69 13.01
N ILE A 141 15.23 9.86 13.99
CA ILE A 141 14.02 10.02 14.81
C ILE A 141 14.25 11.14 15.82
N LEU A 142 13.32 12.08 15.92
CA LEU A 142 13.37 13.21 16.84
C LEU A 142 12.41 13.04 18.02
N ASP A 143 11.16 12.64 17.73
CA ASP A 143 10.14 12.39 18.75
C ASP A 143 9.19 11.25 18.32
N ILE A 144 8.60 10.57 19.30
CA ILE A 144 7.61 9.51 19.10
C ILE A 144 6.47 9.67 20.10
N ILE A 145 5.25 9.77 19.58
CA ILE A 145 3.99 9.68 20.31
C ILE A 145 3.33 8.34 19.95
N GLY A 146 2.82 7.65 20.97
CA GLY A 146 2.22 6.33 20.84
C GLY A 146 3.00 5.28 21.63
N THR A 147 2.58 4.02 21.53
CA THR A 147 3.23 2.89 22.23
C THR A 147 4.01 2.01 21.25
N PRO A 148 5.32 2.25 21.05
CA PRO A 148 6.14 1.41 20.20
C PRO A 148 6.39 0.04 20.86
N LYS A 149 6.13 -1.04 20.12
CA LYS A 149 6.46 -2.42 20.50
C LYS A 149 7.89 -2.79 20.13
N ALA A 150 8.39 -2.26 19.01
CA ALA A 150 9.73 -2.53 18.52
C ALA A 150 10.22 -1.41 17.60
N ILE A 151 11.54 -1.20 17.60
CA ILE A 151 12.25 -0.40 16.61
C ILE A 151 13.34 -1.32 16.05
N LYS A 152 13.39 -1.46 14.73
CA LYS A 152 14.35 -2.33 14.04
C LYS A 152 14.93 -1.61 12.83
N GLU A 153 16.14 -1.99 12.46
CA GLU A 153 16.74 -1.62 11.20
C GLU A 153 16.59 -2.78 10.22
N THR A 154 16.22 -2.48 8.97
CA THR A 154 16.14 -3.46 7.88
C THR A 154 17.51 -3.72 7.28
N GLU A 155 17.61 -4.77 6.45
CA GLU A 155 18.85 -5.08 5.73
C GLU A 155 19.30 -3.97 4.78
N ASP A 156 18.37 -3.16 4.27
CA ASP A 156 18.60 -1.98 3.43
C ASP A 156 18.87 -0.69 4.22
N GLY A 157 18.97 -0.76 5.57
CA GLY A 157 19.33 0.38 6.43
C GLY A 157 18.18 1.36 6.67
N ARG A 158 16.93 0.91 6.52
CA ARG A 158 15.73 1.69 6.85
C ARG A 158 15.26 1.34 8.26
N LEU A 159 14.63 2.31 8.92
CA LEU A 159 14.06 2.09 10.24
C LEU A 159 12.60 1.66 10.12
N ILE A 160 12.25 0.58 10.83
CA ILE A 160 10.87 0.13 11.03
C ILE A 160 10.52 0.32 12.49
N ILE A 161 9.41 1.02 12.73
CA ILE A 161 8.82 1.18 14.06
C ILE A 161 7.46 0.46 14.06
N THR A 162 7.30 -0.51 14.97
CA THR A 162 6.04 -1.23 15.16
C THR A 162 5.29 -0.62 16.35
N PHE A 163 4.04 -0.24 16.16
CA PHE A 163 3.16 0.34 17.18
C PHE A 163 1.98 -0.58 17.51
N GLU A 164 1.48 -0.45 18.75
CA GLU A 164 0.12 -0.88 19.09
C GLU A 164 -0.94 0.02 18.43
N PRO A 165 -2.19 -0.44 18.30
CA PRO A 165 -3.30 0.41 17.84
C PRO A 165 -3.46 1.65 18.72
N GLY A 166 -3.76 2.79 18.10
CA GLY A 166 -4.01 4.05 18.77
C GLY A 166 -3.62 5.28 17.95
N GLU A 167 -3.40 6.39 18.66
CA GLU A 167 -2.85 7.62 18.11
C GLU A 167 -1.33 7.51 18.02
N ILE A 168 -0.79 7.77 16.83
CA ILE A 168 0.64 7.63 16.53
C ILE A 168 1.12 8.92 15.86
N SER A 169 2.23 9.45 16.36
CA SER A 169 2.96 10.53 15.70
C SER A 169 4.46 10.26 15.77
N VAL A 170 5.17 10.47 14.67
CA VAL A 170 6.63 10.35 14.63
C VAL A 170 7.21 11.58 13.95
N ASP A 171 8.05 12.29 14.67
CA ASP A 171 8.84 13.40 14.14
C ASP A 171 10.21 12.88 13.73
N TYR A 172 10.63 13.24 12.52
CA TYR A 172 11.85 12.74 11.93
C TYR A 172 12.52 13.76 11.01
N ALA A 173 13.84 13.63 10.89
CA ALA A 173 14.65 14.40 9.96
C ALA A 173 15.21 13.49 8.88
N LEU A 174 15.11 13.93 7.63
CA LEU A 174 15.73 13.26 6.50
C LEU A 174 17.19 13.70 6.35
N PRO A 175 18.07 12.83 5.86
CA PRO A 175 19.44 13.22 5.56
C PRO A 175 19.44 14.29 4.47
N ILE A 176 20.32 15.29 4.63
CA ILE A 176 20.53 16.26 3.56
C ILE A 176 21.18 15.50 2.41
N LEU A 177 20.46 15.38 1.29
CA LEU A 177 21.03 14.92 0.03
C LEU A 177 22.02 15.98 -0.41
N THR A 178 23.27 15.88 0.06
CA THR A 178 24.36 16.70 -0.47
C THR A 178 24.48 16.31 -1.93
N ALA A 179 24.07 17.20 -2.84
CA ALA A 179 24.42 17.05 -4.25
C ALA A 179 25.92 16.79 -4.27
N THR A 180 26.33 15.60 -4.73
CA THR A 180 27.75 15.30 -4.92
C THR A 180 28.33 16.50 -5.64
N PRO A 181 29.34 17.19 -5.07
CA PRO A 181 29.92 18.32 -5.76
C PRO A 181 30.34 17.80 -7.13
N MET A 182 29.71 18.33 -8.17
CA MET A 182 30.16 18.16 -9.54
C MET A 182 31.66 18.42 -9.49
N PRO A 183 32.52 17.49 -9.96
CA PRO A 183 33.95 17.56 -9.72
C PRO A 183 34.44 18.96 -10.07
N THR A 184 34.97 19.66 -9.07
CA THR A 184 35.48 21.02 -9.17
C THR A 184 36.33 21.11 -10.42
N THR A 185 35.92 21.95 -11.37
CA THR A 185 36.73 22.36 -12.52
C THR A 185 38.13 22.71 -12.04
N SER A 186 39.10 21.88 -12.46
CA SER A 186 40.52 22.21 -12.38
C SER A 186 40.79 23.51 -13.16
N PRO A 187 41.81 24.29 -12.79
CA PRO A 187 42.07 25.59 -13.40
C PRO A 187 42.17 25.51 -14.92
N ILE A 188 41.48 26.44 -15.58
CA ILE A 188 41.48 26.67 -17.03
C ILE A 188 42.91 26.88 -17.56
N THR A 189 43.53 25.82 -18.06
CA THR A 189 44.56 25.90 -19.10
C THR A 189 43.84 26.24 -20.41
N PRO A 190 44.34 27.19 -21.24
CA PRO A 190 43.61 27.64 -22.43
C PRO A 190 43.30 26.47 -23.37
N THR A 191 42.01 26.32 -23.67
CA THR A 191 41.44 25.33 -24.60
C THR A 191 41.87 25.62 -26.03
N GLU A 192 42.68 24.74 -26.62
CA GLU A 192 42.74 24.60 -28.08
C GLU A 192 41.38 24.07 -28.59
N THR A 193 40.90 24.70 -29.66
CA THR A 193 39.69 24.36 -30.41
C THR A 193 39.57 22.85 -30.66
N PRO A 194 38.45 22.19 -30.29
CA PRO A 194 38.23 20.79 -30.64
C PRO A 194 38.12 20.64 -32.16
N ALA A 195 39.00 19.85 -32.75
CA ALA A 195 38.89 19.45 -34.14
C ALA A 195 37.57 18.70 -34.41
N PRO A 196 36.98 18.82 -35.60
CA PRO A 196 35.74 18.12 -35.95
C PRO A 196 35.92 16.60 -35.79
N MET A 197 34.96 15.93 -35.15
CA MET A 197 35.00 14.46 -35.01
C MET A 197 35.00 13.79 -36.40
N PRO A 198 35.91 12.83 -36.66
CA PRO A 198 35.89 12.08 -37.91
C PRO A 198 34.72 11.09 -37.89
N ILE A 199 33.78 11.29 -38.82
CA ILE A 199 32.72 10.32 -39.12
C ILE A 199 33.33 9.03 -39.71
N PRO A 200 33.02 7.84 -39.17
CA PRO A 200 33.50 6.58 -39.74
C PRO A 200 32.88 6.33 -41.12
N TYR A 201 33.73 6.29 -42.16
CA TYR A 201 33.36 6.21 -43.59
C TYR A 201 32.54 4.97 -44.00
N ASN A 202 32.33 3.99 -43.11
CA ASN A 202 31.63 2.73 -43.40
C ASN A 202 30.09 2.85 -43.50
N TYR A 203 29.51 4.00 -43.18
CA TYR A 203 28.05 4.21 -43.25
C TYR A 203 27.58 5.02 -44.47
N LEU A 204 28.51 5.59 -45.24
CA LEU A 204 28.19 6.42 -46.40
C LEU A 204 27.47 5.69 -47.56
N PRO A 205 27.79 4.42 -47.92
CA PRO A 205 27.10 3.77 -49.05
C PRO A 205 25.64 3.38 -48.75
N TRP A 206 25.29 3.13 -47.48
CA TRP A 206 23.91 2.78 -47.09
C TRP A 206 22.95 3.98 -47.14
N ILE A 207 23.44 5.18 -46.79
CA ILE A 207 22.64 6.41 -46.80
C ILE A 207 22.30 6.82 -48.25
N ILE A 208 23.27 6.68 -49.17
CA ILE A 208 23.06 7.01 -50.59
C ILE A 208 22.17 5.97 -51.26
N GLY A 209 22.36 4.67 -50.96
CA GLY A 209 21.56 3.58 -51.52
C GLY A 209 20.09 3.58 -51.08
N GLY A 210 19.82 3.83 -49.79
CA GLY A 210 18.45 3.85 -49.25
C GLY A 210 17.61 5.03 -49.73
N GLY A 211 18.22 6.22 -49.85
CA GLY A 211 17.55 7.42 -50.35
C GLY A 211 17.11 7.30 -51.82
N LEU A 212 17.94 6.70 -52.67
CA LEU A 212 17.65 6.55 -54.09
C LEU A 212 16.53 5.53 -54.35
N LEU A 213 16.43 4.48 -53.53
CA LEU A 213 15.38 3.46 -53.61
C LEU A 213 14.00 4.00 -53.21
N LEU A 214 13.94 4.88 -52.20
CA LEU A 214 12.71 5.58 -51.80
C LEU A 214 12.21 6.53 -52.90
N VAL A 215 13.10 7.28 -53.56
CA VAL A 215 12.71 8.19 -54.65
C VAL A 215 12.13 7.41 -55.84
N VAL A 216 12.74 6.27 -56.21
CA VAL A 216 12.24 5.43 -57.29
C VAL A 216 10.87 4.83 -56.96
N LEU A 217 10.64 4.37 -55.72
CA LEU A 217 9.33 3.87 -55.30
C LEU A 217 8.24 4.96 -55.32
N VAL A 218 8.57 6.19 -54.90
CA VAL A 218 7.65 7.34 -54.94
C VAL A 218 7.33 7.74 -56.39
N VAL A 219 8.30 7.68 -57.30
CA VAL A 219 8.06 7.98 -58.72
C VAL A 219 7.19 6.91 -59.39
N ILE A 220 7.45 5.62 -59.12
CA ILE A 220 6.66 4.51 -59.69
C ILE A 220 5.23 4.52 -59.15
N SER A 221 5.02 4.82 -57.87
CA SER A 221 3.68 4.93 -57.28
C SER A 221 2.87 6.11 -57.82
N LYS A 222 3.52 7.18 -58.27
CA LYS A 222 2.85 8.34 -58.86
C LYS A 222 2.44 8.15 -60.32
N PHE A 223 3.07 7.21 -61.03
CA PHE A 223 2.81 6.94 -62.46
C PHE A 223 1.70 5.89 -62.70
N ARG A 224 1.22 5.22 -61.64
CA ARG A 224 0.28 4.10 -61.73
C ARG A 224 -1.18 4.50 -61.42
N ARG A 225 -1.53 5.77 -61.60
CA ARG A 225 -2.87 6.31 -61.41
C ARG A 225 -3.32 7.11 -62.64
#